data_AF-A0A7J6MWX7-F1
#
_entry.id   AF-A0A7J6MWX7-F1
#
_cell.length_a   1.000
_cell.length_b   1.000
_cell.length_c   1.000
_cell.angle_alpha   90.00
_cell.angle_beta   90.00
_cell.angle_gamma   90.00
#
_symmetry.space_group_name_H-M   'P 1'
#
loop_
_entity.id
_entity.type
_entity.pdbx_description
1 polymer ?
#
loop_
_entity_poly.entity_id
_entity_poly.type
_entity_poly.pdbx_seq_one_letter_code
_entity_poly.pdbx_strand_id
1 'polypeptide(L)'
;MRFIVSILAIAAVAAEDACSNDDLGLMGGDVFSEFVWYCTQTAFIQDSYISECLETGCNMTRGCASCFDDYGRCARGCLNECFVTPSGDSCATCMTKLGCTETLYTCTGLTEPLPSPTKLSPVCSATGPSLLRRTSA
;
A
#
# COMPACT_ATOMS: atom_id res chain seq x y z
N MET A 1 -2.28 10.93 -49.18
CA MET A 1 -3.27 11.22 -48.12
C MET A 1 -3.24 10.03 -47.17
N ARG A 2 -2.32 10.00 -46.19
CA ARG A 2 -2.59 10.28 -44.75
C ARG A 2 -4.01 9.87 -44.33
N PHE A 3 -4.15 8.89 -43.44
CA PHE A 3 -4.72 9.08 -42.09
C PHE A 3 -4.45 7.86 -41.18
N ILE A 4 -3.54 8.09 -40.24
CA ILE A 4 -3.53 7.72 -38.81
C ILE A 4 -3.57 6.23 -38.44
N VAL A 5 -2.40 5.72 -38.07
CA VAL A 5 -2.22 4.58 -37.18
C VAL A 5 -2.83 4.94 -35.82
N SER A 6 -3.99 4.36 -35.48
CA SER A 6 -4.56 4.44 -34.13
C SER A 6 -3.72 3.57 -33.20
N ILE A 7 -2.57 4.11 -32.78
CA ILE A 7 -1.79 3.60 -31.65
C ILE A 7 -2.58 3.99 -30.40
N LEU A 8 -3.59 3.19 -30.06
CA LEU A 8 -3.98 3.03 -28.65
C LEU A 8 -2.89 2.15 -28.03
N ALA A 9 -1.73 2.76 -27.79
CA ALA A 9 -0.87 2.32 -26.71
C ALA A 9 -1.67 2.63 -25.45
N ILE A 10 -2.51 1.68 -25.03
CA ILE A 10 -2.80 1.55 -23.61
C ILE A 10 -1.45 1.16 -23.05
N ALA A 11 -0.68 2.18 -22.63
CA ALA A 11 0.35 1.95 -21.66
C ALA A 11 -0.39 1.40 -20.45
N ALA A 12 -0.48 0.06 -20.36
CA ALA A 12 -0.27 -0.57 -19.08
C ALA A 12 1.13 -0.08 -18.68
N VAL A 13 1.19 1.11 -18.09
CA VAL A 13 2.25 1.39 -17.16
C VAL A 13 2.02 0.30 -16.11
N ALA A 14 2.77 -0.79 -16.21
CA ALA A 14 3.34 -1.30 -14.98
C ALA A 14 3.96 -0.04 -14.38
N ALA A 15 3.35 0.47 -13.31
CA ALA A 15 3.81 1.69 -12.68
C ALA A 15 5.12 1.32 -11.99
N GLU A 16 6.16 1.07 -12.78
CA GLU A 16 7.50 0.85 -12.28
C GLU A 16 7.89 2.15 -11.59
N ASP A 17 8.21 2.06 -10.30
CA ASP A 17 8.55 3.21 -9.45
C ASP A 17 7.45 4.28 -9.35
N ALA A 18 6.22 3.87 -9.05
CA ALA A 18 5.08 4.77 -8.81
C ALA A 18 5.25 5.69 -7.59
N CYS A 19 6.16 5.34 -6.68
CA CYS A 19 6.41 6.08 -5.44
C CYS A 19 7.54 7.09 -5.61
N SER A 20 7.30 8.31 -5.13
CA SER A 20 8.34 9.34 -5.03
C SER A 20 9.29 9.07 -3.84
N ASN A 21 10.41 9.80 -3.78
CA ASN A 21 11.31 9.74 -2.62
C ASN A 21 10.61 10.10 -1.30
N ASP A 22 9.65 11.04 -1.34
CA ASP A 22 8.87 11.41 -0.16
C ASP A 22 7.99 10.25 0.29
N ASP A 23 7.36 9.53 -0.64
CA ASP A 23 6.56 8.34 -0.35
C ASP A 23 7.41 7.21 0.25
N LEU A 24 8.58 6.95 -0.33
CA LEU A 24 9.52 5.96 0.19
C LEU A 24 9.98 6.32 1.62
N GLY A 25 10.14 7.61 1.90
CA GLY A 25 10.43 8.12 3.24
C GLY A 25 9.34 7.79 4.28
N LEU A 26 8.09 7.58 3.86
CA LEU A 26 7.00 7.16 4.74
C LEU A 26 7.12 5.69 5.16
N MET A 27 7.77 4.85 4.34
CA MET A 27 7.67 3.39 4.43
C MET A 27 8.69 2.72 5.36
N GLY A 28 9.74 3.45 5.75
CA GLY A 28 10.92 2.86 6.41
C GLY A 28 10.77 2.48 7.88
N GLY A 29 9.57 2.48 8.46
CA GLY A 29 9.38 2.26 9.90
C GLY A 29 8.14 1.46 10.27
N ASP A 30 8.15 0.91 11.49
CA ASP A 30 7.08 0.05 12.02
C ASP A 30 5.70 0.73 11.92
N VAL A 31 5.65 2.04 12.19
CA VAL A 31 4.41 2.85 12.14
C VAL A 31 3.68 2.72 10.80
N PHE A 32 4.42 2.73 9.69
CA PHE A 32 3.82 2.59 8.37
C PHE A 32 3.27 1.18 8.17
N SER A 33 4.05 0.15 8.51
CA SER A 33 3.60 -1.24 8.40
C SER A 33 2.34 -1.52 9.25
N GLU A 34 2.29 -0.99 10.47
CA GLU A 34 1.14 -1.12 11.38
C GLU A 34 -0.10 -0.42 10.84
N PHE A 35 0.10 0.72 10.19
CA PHE A 35 -0.97 1.48 9.53
C PHE A 35 -1.47 0.82 8.25
N VAL A 36 -0.56 0.29 7.40
CA VAL A 36 -0.93 -0.51 6.23
C VAL A 36 -1.74 -1.73 6.65
N TRP A 37 -1.36 -2.39 7.75
CA TRP A 37 -2.16 -3.49 8.29
C TRP A 37 -3.55 -3.01 8.70
N TYR A 38 -3.66 -1.89 9.44
CA TYR A 38 -4.94 -1.29 9.77
C TYR A 38 -5.81 -0.98 8.54
N CYS A 39 -5.22 -0.37 7.51
CA CYS A 39 -5.90 -0.05 6.25
C CYS A 39 -6.38 -1.33 5.54
N THR A 40 -5.56 -2.37 5.50
CA THR A 40 -5.90 -3.67 4.89
C THR A 40 -7.08 -4.33 5.60
N GLN A 41 -7.06 -4.34 6.94
CA GLN A 41 -8.17 -4.89 7.74
C GLN A 41 -9.45 -4.08 7.53
N THR A 42 -9.34 -2.76 7.48
CA THR A 42 -10.47 -1.85 7.26
C THR A 42 -11.07 -2.04 5.88
N ALA A 43 -10.23 -2.09 4.85
CA ALA A 43 -10.62 -2.39 3.47
C ALA A 43 -11.35 -3.73 3.36
N PHE A 44 -10.87 -4.75 4.06
CA PHE A 44 -11.52 -6.05 4.07
C PHE A 44 -12.89 -6.04 4.78
N ILE A 45 -13.00 -5.37 5.93
CA ILE A 45 -14.22 -5.38 6.75
C ILE A 45 -15.29 -4.45 6.18
N GLN A 46 -14.89 -3.31 5.62
CA GLN A 46 -15.79 -2.23 5.19
C GLN A 46 -15.92 -2.11 3.67
N ASP A 47 -15.26 -2.99 2.90
CA ASP A 47 -15.19 -2.91 1.43
C ASP A 47 -14.68 -1.55 0.94
N SER A 48 -13.67 -1.01 1.62
CA SER A 48 -13.02 0.27 1.30
C SER A 48 -11.69 0.09 0.55
N TYR A 49 -11.14 1.17 0.03
CA TYR A 49 -9.82 1.15 -0.64
C TYR A 49 -8.69 1.38 0.37
N ILE A 50 -7.61 0.60 0.26
CA ILE A 50 -6.37 0.78 1.02
C ILE A 50 -5.70 2.09 0.60
N SER A 51 -5.73 2.40 -0.70
CA SER A 51 -5.15 3.61 -1.27
C SER A 51 -5.70 4.87 -0.59
N GLU A 52 -7.02 4.98 -0.46
CA GLU A 52 -7.67 6.12 0.20
C GLU A 52 -7.26 6.24 1.68
N CYS A 53 -7.13 5.12 2.39
CA CYS A 53 -6.64 5.09 3.76
C CYS A 53 -5.18 5.59 3.89
N LEU A 54 -4.31 5.24 2.94
CA LEU A 54 -2.92 5.69 2.91
C LEU A 54 -2.77 7.15 2.48
N GLU A 55 -3.55 7.59 1.49
CA GLU A 55 -3.62 8.99 1.07
C GLU A 55 -4.03 9.88 2.25
N THR A 56 -5.11 9.52 2.95
CA THR A 56 -5.64 10.33 4.05
C THR A 56 -4.83 10.22 5.34
N GLY A 57 -4.32 9.03 5.66
CA GLY A 57 -3.62 8.78 6.92
C GLY A 57 -2.14 9.12 6.88
N CYS A 58 -1.45 8.80 5.79
CA CYS A 58 0.00 8.99 5.63
C CYS A 58 0.38 10.18 4.75
N ASN A 59 -0.59 10.84 4.10
CA ASN A 59 -0.32 11.81 3.04
C ASN A 59 0.51 11.22 1.88
N MET A 60 0.32 9.92 1.62
CA MET A 60 0.97 9.22 0.52
C MET A 60 0.38 9.66 -0.81
N THR A 61 1.21 9.75 -1.86
CA THR A 61 0.70 10.09 -3.19
C THR A 61 -0.22 8.99 -3.71
N ARG A 62 -1.25 9.37 -4.47
CA ARG A 62 -2.23 8.43 -5.04
C ARG A 62 -1.59 7.32 -5.86
N GLY A 63 -0.56 7.65 -6.65
CA GLY A 63 0.18 6.68 -7.46
C GLY A 63 0.80 5.60 -6.58
N CYS A 64 1.55 6.02 -5.56
CA CYS A 64 2.17 5.10 -4.61
C CYS A 64 1.13 4.31 -3.79
N ALA A 65 0.09 4.97 -3.30
CA ALA A 65 -0.98 4.35 -2.52
C ALA A 65 -1.73 3.26 -3.33
N SER A 66 -1.84 3.43 -4.65
CA SER A 66 -2.47 2.44 -5.53
C SER A 66 -1.69 1.12 -5.62
N CYS A 67 -0.37 1.13 -5.40
CA CYS A 67 0.43 -0.09 -5.29
C CYS A 67 -0.02 -0.97 -4.12
N PHE A 68 -0.39 -0.37 -2.99
CA PHE A 68 -0.87 -1.09 -1.80
C PHE A 68 -2.29 -1.60 -1.97
N ASP A 69 -3.10 -0.91 -2.76
CA ASP A 69 -4.40 -1.41 -3.20
C ASP A 69 -4.24 -2.70 -4.01
N ASP A 70 -3.37 -2.70 -5.01
CA ASP A 70 -3.12 -3.89 -5.84
C ASP A 70 -2.49 -5.02 -5.03
N TYR A 71 -1.56 -4.70 -4.14
CA TYR A 71 -1.00 -5.66 -3.19
C TYR A 71 -2.07 -6.25 -2.28
N GLY A 72 -2.95 -5.43 -1.70
CA GLY A 72 -4.05 -5.91 -0.86
C GLY A 72 -5.07 -6.75 -1.65
N ARG A 73 -5.35 -6.38 -2.91
CA ARG A 73 -6.19 -7.18 -3.81
C ARG A 73 -5.58 -8.56 -4.07
N CYS A 74 -4.26 -8.63 -4.25
CA CYS A 74 -3.51 -9.89 -4.36
C CYS A 74 -3.55 -10.67 -3.03
N ALA A 75 -3.33 -9.99 -1.91
CA ALA A 75 -3.31 -10.57 -0.57
C ALA A 75 -4.64 -11.21 -0.15
N ARG A 76 -5.77 -10.83 -0.77
CA ARG A 76 -7.06 -11.52 -0.54
C ARG A 76 -6.99 -13.02 -0.85
N GLY A 77 -6.14 -13.45 -1.78
CA GLY A 77 -5.89 -14.87 -2.03
C GLY A 77 -5.20 -15.61 -0.87
N CYS A 78 -4.59 -14.86 0.05
CA CYS A 78 -3.85 -15.34 1.22
C CYS A 78 -4.48 -14.89 2.55
N LEU A 79 -5.76 -14.48 2.52
CA LEU A 79 -6.41 -13.88 3.68
C LEU A 79 -6.45 -14.84 4.88
N ASN A 80 -6.70 -16.13 4.65
CA ASN A 80 -6.78 -17.12 5.72
C ASN A 80 -5.45 -17.24 6.47
N GLU A 81 -4.35 -17.05 5.77
CA GLU A 81 -2.99 -17.12 6.29
C GLU A 81 -2.52 -15.79 6.89
N CYS A 82 -2.98 -14.66 6.34
CA CYS A 82 -2.46 -13.32 6.63
C CYS A 82 -3.31 -12.46 7.58
N PHE A 83 -4.60 -12.76 7.76
CA PHE A 83 -5.53 -11.83 8.42
C PHE A 83 -5.19 -11.57 9.90
N VAL A 84 -4.82 -12.62 10.63
CA VAL A 84 -4.51 -12.53 12.07
C VAL A 84 -3.01 -12.32 12.30
N THR A 85 -2.17 -12.95 11.49
CA THR A 85 -0.72 -12.96 11.66
C THR A 85 -0.05 -12.63 10.32
N PRO A 86 -0.02 -11.35 9.91
CA PRO A 86 0.54 -10.93 8.62
C PRO A 86 2.06 -11.19 8.52
N SER A 87 2.74 -11.38 9.65
CA SER A 87 4.16 -11.74 9.74
C SER A 87 4.42 -13.24 9.84
N GLY A 88 3.37 -14.08 9.79
CA GLY A 88 3.52 -15.53 9.92
C GLY A 88 4.08 -16.17 8.65
N ASP A 89 4.86 -17.23 8.81
CA ASP A 89 5.48 -17.97 7.69
C ASP A 89 4.48 -18.44 6.64
N SER A 90 3.26 -18.81 7.05
CA SER A 90 2.19 -19.23 6.15
C SER A 90 1.70 -18.07 5.27
N CYS A 91 1.58 -16.88 5.84
CA CYS A 91 1.24 -15.67 5.09
C CYS A 91 2.35 -15.35 4.08
N ALA A 92 3.60 -15.28 4.56
CA ALA A 92 4.75 -14.98 3.71
C ALA A 92 4.89 -15.97 2.54
N THR A 93 4.70 -17.26 2.81
CA THR A 93 4.73 -18.32 1.79
C THR A 93 3.63 -18.14 0.75
N CYS A 94 2.39 -17.83 1.18
CA CYS A 94 1.28 -17.61 0.25
C CYS A 94 1.51 -16.36 -0.62
N MET A 95 1.90 -15.25 0.01
CA MET A 95 2.16 -13.98 -0.69
C MET A 95 3.29 -14.12 -1.72
N THR A 96 4.34 -14.87 -1.37
CA THR A 96 5.44 -15.21 -2.29
C THR A 96 4.95 -16.08 -3.44
N LYS A 97 4.16 -17.13 -3.15
CA LYS A 97 3.62 -18.04 -4.16
C LYS A 97 2.72 -17.33 -5.18
N LEU A 98 1.97 -16.32 -4.75
CA LEU A 98 1.12 -15.50 -5.62
C LEU A 98 1.85 -14.34 -6.29
N GLY A 99 3.14 -14.11 -5.98
CA GLY A 99 3.90 -12.99 -6.55
C GLY A 99 3.44 -11.61 -6.06
N CYS A 100 2.70 -11.53 -4.95
CA CYS A 100 2.17 -10.27 -4.45
C CYS A 100 3.30 -9.32 -4.02
N THR A 101 4.30 -9.83 -3.32
CA THR A 101 5.45 -9.04 -2.84
C THR A 101 6.30 -8.50 -3.99
N GLU A 102 6.53 -9.31 -5.03
CA GLU A 102 7.27 -8.88 -6.22
C GLU A 102 6.54 -7.74 -6.93
N THR A 103 5.22 -7.87 -7.13
CA THR A 103 4.38 -6.83 -7.72
C THR A 103 4.44 -5.53 -6.91
N LEU A 104 4.42 -5.62 -5.58
CA LEU A 104 4.55 -4.47 -4.70
C LEU A 104 5.92 -3.78 -4.88
N TYR A 105 7.01 -4.54 -4.93
CA TYR A 105 8.36 -3.97 -5.08
C TYR A 105 8.55 -3.34 -6.45
N THR A 106 8.09 -3.98 -7.52
CA THR A 106 8.10 -3.39 -8.86
C THR A 106 7.28 -2.10 -8.89
N CYS A 107 6.12 -2.06 -8.23
CA CYS A 107 5.27 -0.88 -8.23
C CYS A 107 5.84 0.27 -7.39
N THR A 108 6.38 -0.05 -6.21
CA THR A 108 6.83 0.96 -5.25
C THR A 108 8.28 1.39 -5.44
N GLY A 109 9.11 0.59 -6.10
CA GLY A 109 10.56 0.79 -6.12
C GLY A 109 11.26 0.41 -4.81
N LEU A 110 10.56 -0.27 -3.88
CA LEU A 110 11.18 -0.79 -2.67
C LEU A 110 12.21 -1.88 -3.00
N THR A 111 13.40 -1.75 -2.41
CA THR A 111 14.47 -2.75 -2.53
C THR A 111 14.59 -3.65 -1.30
N GLU A 112 13.96 -3.25 -0.19
CA GLU A 112 13.98 -3.95 1.08
C GLU A 112 12.55 -4.23 1.56
N PRO A 113 12.31 -5.33 2.29
CA PRO A 113 11.01 -5.60 2.86
C PRO A 113 10.60 -4.55 3.86
N LEU A 114 9.30 -4.22 3.85
CA LEU A 114 8.69 -3.45 4.93
C LEU A 114 8.83 -4.22 6.25
N PRO A 115 9.04 -3.52 7.37
CA PRO A 115 9.02 -4.17 8.67
C PRO A 115 7.69 -4.91 8.87
N SER A 116 7.75 -6.05 9.56
CA SER A 116 6.55 -6.78 9.92
C SER A 116 5.79 -6.00 10.99
N PRO A 117 4.48 -5.74 10.79
CA PRO A 117 3.73 -5.00 11.78
C PRO A 117 3.52 -5.85 13.03
N THR A 118 3.75 -5.25 14.20
CA THR A 118 3.63 -5.95 15.50
C THR A 118 2.28 -5.70 16.17
N LYS A 119 1.52 -4.72 15.66
CA LYS A 119 0.18 -4.35 16.12
C LYS A 119 -0.61 -3.66 15.00
N LEU A 120 -1.92 -3.56 15.15
CA LEU A 120 -2.74 -2.64 14.36
C LEU A 120 -2.61 -1.21 14.90
N SER A 121 -2.44 -0.22 14.02
CA SER A 121 -2.46 1.20 14.39
C SER A 121 -3.27 2.00 13.39
N PRO A 122 -4.27 2.81 13.81
CA PRO A 122 -5.00 3.72 12.92
C PRO A 122 -4.25 5.04 12.65
N VAL A 123 -2.98 5.14 13.03
CA VAL A 123 -2.18 6.36 12.89
C VAL A 123 -0.94 6.09 12.05
N CYS A 124 -0.78 6.84 10.96
CA CYS A 124 0.43 6.88 10.16
C CYS A 124 1.25 8.12 10.51
N SER A 125 2.20 7.97 11.41
CA SER A 125 3.05 9.07 11.86
C SER A 125 4.34 9.14 11.04
N ALA A 126 4.27 9.72 9.84
CA ALA A 126 5.42 10.46 9.30
C ALA A 126 5.30 11.98 9.60
N THR A 127 4.16 12.41 10.13
CA THR A 127 3.98 13.68 10.83
C THR A 127 2.86 13.46 11.84
N GLY A 128 3.06 13.86 13.09
CA GLY A 128 2.04 13.70 14.15
C GLY A 128 0.68 14.31 13.76
N PRO A 129 -0.39 14.00 14.53
CA PRO A 129 -1.75 14.29 14.14
C PRO A 129 -1.96 15.78 13.90
N SER A 130 -2.43 16.16 12.70
CA SER A 130 -3.04 17.47 12.44
C SER A 130 -4.38 17.67 13.18
N LEU A 131 -4.60 16.99 14.31
CA LEU A 131 -5.74 17.17 15.21
C LEU A 131 -5.48 18.23 16.32
N LEU A 132 -4.45 19.07 16.18
CA LEU A 132 -4.30 20.33 16.95
C LEU A 132 -4.60 21.59 16.12
N ARG A 133 -5.54 21.51 15.16
CA ARG A 133 -6.15 22.70 14.56
C ARG A 133 -7.67 22.71 14.70
N ARG A 134 -8.17 22.56 15.92
CA ARG A 134 -9.52 23.03 16.32
C ARG A 134 -9.66 23.21 17.84
N THR A 135 -8.91 24.15 18.40
CA THR A 135 -9.36 24.91 19.57
C THR A 135 -9.05 26.38 19.33
N SER A 136 -10.01 27.06 18.71
CA SER A 136 -10.12 28.51 18.73
C SER A 136 -11.61 28.85 18.73
N ALA A 137 -12.18 28.78 19.92
CA ALA A 137 -13.38 29.51 20.34
C ALA A 137 -13.17 29.85 21.82
#